data_AF-A0A975EJD6-F1
#
_entry.id   AF-A0A975EJD6-F1
#
_cell.length_a   1.000
_cell.length_b   1.000
_cell.length_c   1.000
_cell.angle_alpha   90.00
_cell.angle_beta   90.00
_cell.angle_gamma   90.00
#
_symmetry.space_group_name_H-M   'P 1'
#
loop_
_entity.id
_entity.type
_entity.pdbx_description
1 polymer ?
#
loop_
_entity_poly.entity_id
_entity_poly.type
_entity_poly.pdbx_seq_one_letter_code
_entity_poly.pdbx_strand_id
1 'polypeptide(L)'
;MIARTLLSAALALSGMFTASAHQVDTVELEFLRTDGTWKLEGLLDIAYMMPESRGVEGAPPMFRADVMAAPPAAHKRITDTAEATMRKLLTLSYNEREIPWEIRFPDFEKDPLELPPEEGGWALMRAEITTPALPGPGRFGAAWHDDLNSELIVIIEEGGDLKGLFPISSGMSQTLLTVEAGEGAQSSSTPSRGKQAENWIYNGFGHVIAHDFFGAISSFRVPEGLDHLLFILGLFLLAPRWKPLMGQSLLFTLAHSITLALAIFGFISLPSRVVEILIAASIAWIGIENLILRELKVSRLFLVFGFGLLHGMGFASMLRDKIGNLGGSQLALPLIGFNVGVELAQVTVLAVAFLILWPLRKWTRQIQLGGSVFVALAGIFWMFERIFA
;
A
#
# COMPACT_ATOMS: atom_id res chain seq x y z
N MET A 1 -42.34 12.97 -19.08
CA MET A 1 -41.28 12.97 -20.10
C MET A 1 -39.89 12.80 -19.51
N ILE A 2 -39.58 13.42 -18.35
CA ILE A 2 -38.28 13.33 -17.65
C ILE A 2 -38.01 11.95 -17.01
N ALA A 3 -39.05 11.26 -16.53
CA ALA A 3 -38.89 9.94 -15.89
C ALA A 3 -38.55 8.79 -16.86
N ARG A 4 -38.84 8.94 -18.17
CA ARG A 4 -38.46 7.94 -19.19
C ARG A 4 -37.01 8.10 -19.64
N THR A 5 -36.48 9.33 -19.65
CA THR A 5 -35.07 9.60 -20.02
C THR A 5 -34.08 9.11 -18.96
N LEU A 6 -34.46 9.14 -17.68
CA LEU A 6 -33.63 8.62 -16.58
C LEU A 6 -33.59 7.08 -16.55
N LEU A 7 -34.68 6.40 -16.94
CA LEU A 7 -34.73 4.94 -16.98
C LEU A 7 -33.98 4.38 -18.21
N SER A 8 -33.91 5.12 -19.32
CA SER A 8 -33.11 4.76 -20.50
C SER A 8 -31.60 5.00 -20.28
N ALA A 9 -31.22 5.95 -19.43
CA ALA A 9 -29.82 6.11 -19.01
C ALA A 9 -29.39 4.99 -18.05
N ALA A 10 -30.27 4.55 -17.15
CA ALA A 10 -29.98 3.46 -16.21
C ALA A 10 -29.89 2.06 -16.88
N LEU A 11 -30.57 1.84 -18.01
CA LEU A 11 -30.53 0.59 -18.78
C LEU A 11 -29.51 0.59 -19.93
N ALA A 12 -28.90 1.75 -20.25
CA ALA A 12 -27.74 1.82 -21.15
C ALA A 12 -26.41 1.60 -20.42
N LEU A 13 -26.41 1.70 -19.07
CA LEU A 13 -25.24 1.47 -18.22
C LEU A 13 -25.06 0.00 -17.77
N SER A 14 -25.99 -0.91 -18.10
CA SER A 14 -25.87 -2.33 -17.78
C SER A 14 -25.11 -3.15 -18.84
N GLY A 15 -24.48 -2.49 -19.83
CA GLY A 15 -23.94 -3.15 -21.02
C GLY A 15 -22.41 -3.19 -21.16
N MET A 16 -21.63 -2.53 -20.31
CA MET A 16 -20.16 -2.48 -20.45
C MET A 16 -19.48 -2.43 -19.09
N PHE A 17 -19.53 -3.54 -18.34
CA PHE A 17 -18.56 -3.78 -17.27
C PHE A 17 -17.49 -4.69 -17.87
N THR A 18 -16.50 -4.08 -18.53
CA THR A 18 -15.26 -4.77 -18.84
C THR A 18 -14.48 -4.86 -17.54
N ALA A 19 -14.31 -6.08 -17.02
CA ALA A 19 -13.40 -6.31 -15.92
C ALA A 19 -12.01 -5.79 -16.33
N SER A 20 -11.44 -4.91 -15.51
CA SER A 20 -10.07 -4.40 -15.67
C SER A 20 -9.10 -5.35 -14.97
N ALA A 21 -7.85 -5.39 -15.43
CA ALA A 21 -6.78 -6.18 -14.86
C ALA A 21 -6.61 -5.78 -13.40
N HIS A 22 -6.46 -6.78 -12.54
CA HIS A 22 -6.28 -6.61 -11.11
C HIS A 22 -4.95 -5.88 -10.90
N GLN A 23 -4.99 -4.64 -10.44
CA GLN A 23 -3.79 -3.98 -9.97
C GLN A 23 -3.49 -4.53 -8.58
N VAL A 24 -2.28 -5.04 -8.39
CA VAL A 24 -1.85 -5.63 -7.12
C VAL A 24 -1.14 -4.57 -6.32
N ASP A 25 -1.72 -4.22 -5.17
CA ASP A 25 -1.12 -3.26 -4.25
C ASP A 25 0.01 -3.90 -3.43
N THR A 26 -0.08 -5.22 -3.17
CA THR A 26 0.90 -5.95 -2.35
C THR A 26 1.28 -7.30 -2.95
N VAL A 27 2.58 -7.58 -3.01
CA VAL A 27 3.13 -8.92 -3.26
C VAL A 27 3.58 -9.52 -1.95
N GLU A 28 3.23 -10.77 -1.68
CA GLU A 28 3.49 -11.41 -0.40
C GLU A 28 4.39 -12.62 -0.56
N LEU A 29 5.44 -12.72 0.26
CA LEU A 29 6.32 -13.86 0.29
C LEU A 29 6.59 -14.28 1.74
N GLU A 30 6.32 -15.53 2.06
CA GLU A 30 6.71 -16.17 3.31
C GLU A 30 8.15 -16.68 3.20
N PHE A 31 8.98 -16.27 4.14
CA PHE A 31 10.35 -16.75 4.25
C PHE A 31 10.41 -18.00 5.13
N LEU A 32 10.95 -19.07 4.55
CA LEU A 32 11.15 -20.35 5.19
C LEU A 32 12.63 -20.71 5.18
N ARG A 33 13.09 -21.31 6.29
CA ARG A 33 14.41 -21.95 6.34
C ARG A 33 14.26 -23.45 6.11
N THR A 34 14.95 -23.92 5.08
CA THR A 34 15.12 -25.33 4.79
C THR A 34 16.59 -25.70 4.89
N ASP A 35 16.91 -26.96 5.13
CA ASP A 35 18.30 -27.40 5.33
C ASP A 35 19.20 -26.95 4.16
N GLY A 36 20.09 -26.00 4.44
CA GLY A 36 21.04 -25.44 3.47
C GLY A 36 20.46 -24.47 2.43
N THR A 37 19.16 -24.18 2.46
CA THR A 37 18.48 -23.31 1.47
C THR A 37 17.50 -22.36 2.14
N TRP A 38 17.53 -21.09 1.76
CA TRP A 38 16.51 -20.12 2.13
C TRP A 38 15.46 -20.03 1.03
N LYS A 39 14.19 -20.09 1.41
CA LYS A 39 13.04 -20.08 0.51
C LYS A 39 12.15 -18.89 0.82
N LEU A 40 11.67 -18.22 -0.22
CA LEU A 40 10.58 -17.25 -0.20
C LEU A 40 9.45 -17.85 -1.03
N GLU A 41 8.26 -18.04 -0.46
CA GLU A 41 7.12 -18.62 -1.17
C GLU A 41 5.86 -17.78 -1.03
N GLY A 42 5.03 -17.72 -2.07
CA GLY A 42 3.81 -16.94 -2.04
C GLY A 42 2.96 -17.13 -3.28
N LEU A 43 1.80 -16.46 -3.29
CA LEU A 43 0.91 -16.41 -4.45
C LEU A 43 1.16 -15.13 -5.24
N LEU A 44 1.29 -15.27 -6.55
CA LEU A 44 1.41 -14.17 -7.50
C LEU A 44 0.18 -14.15 -8.39
N ASP A 45 -0.41 -12.97 -8.57
CA ASP A 45 -1.40 -12.73 -9.63
C ASP A 45 -0.70 -12.82 -11.00
N ILE A 46 -1.20 -13.70 -11.87
CA ILE A 46 -0.60 -13.91 -13.19
C ILE A 46 -0.72 -12.65 -14.05
N ALA A 47 -1.88 -11.98 -14.05
CA ALA A 47 -2.09 -10.76 -14.82
C ALA A 47 -1.14 -9.65 -14.36
N TYR A 48 -0.87 -9.56 -13.06
CA TYR A 48 0.13 -8.62 -12.53
C TYR A 48 1.55 -8.92 -13.02
N MET A 49 1.88 -10.19 -13.28
CA MET A 49 3.20 -10.60 -13.77
C MET A 49 3.40 -10.41 -15.27
N MET A 50 2.32 -10.26 -16.05
CA MET A 50 2.39 -10.15 -17.51
C MET A 50 2.49 -8.68 -17.97
N PRO A 51 3.39 -8.32 -18.90
CA PRO A 51 3.58 -6.94 -19.36
C PRO A 51 2.37 -6.38 -20.12
N GLU A 52 1.55 -7.23 -20.74
CA GLU A 52 0.33 -6.80 -21.43
C GLU A 52 -0.82 -6.37 -20.50
N SER A 53 -0.77 -6.74 -19.22
CA SER A 53 -1.81 -6.42 -18.23
C SER A 53 -1.29 -5.63 -17.04
N ARG A 54 -0.01 -5.78 -16.69
CA ARG A 54 0.67 -5.05 -15.61
C ARG A 54 0.65 -3.54 -15.87
N GLY A 55 -0.13 -2.80 -15.07
CA GLY A 55 -0.21 -1.34 -15.13
C GLY A 55 -0.96 -0.81 -16.36
N VAL A 56 -1.65 -1.68 -17.10
CA VAL A 56 -2.42 -1.32 -18.28
C VAL A 56 -3.88 -1.10 -17.90
N GLU A 57 -4.33 0.15 -17.97
CA GLU A 57 -5.70 0.53 -17.64
C GLU A 57 -6.70 -0.18 -18.56
N GLY A 58 -7.68 -0.87 -17.96
CA GLY A 58 -8.72 -1.59 -18.70
C GLY A 58 -8.26 -2.86 -19.43
N ALA A 59 -7.02 -3.33 -19.21
CA ALA A 59 -6.60 -4.63 -19.71
C ALA A 59 -7.54 -5.72 -19.14
N PRO A 60 -7.89 -6.78 -19.88
CA PRO A 60 -8.73 -7.83 -19.33
C PRO A 60 -7.97 -8.60 -18.25
N PRO A 61 -8.63 -9.00 -17.15
CA PRO A 61 -8.03 -9.88 -16.16
C PRO A 61 -7.82 -11.28 -16.73
N MET A 62 -6.90 -12.03 -16.13
CA MET A 62 -6.67 -13.42 -16.48
C MET A 62 -7.47 -14.33 -15.55
N PHE A 63 -8.43 -15.07 -16.11
CA PHE A 63 -9.22 -16.01 -15.33
C PHE A 63 -8.53 -17.37 -15.21
N ARG A 64 -8.65 -17.98 -14.03
CA ARG A 64 -8.08 -19.28 -13.70
C ARG A 64 -8.45 -20.36 -14.72
N ALA A 65 -9.72 -20.41 -15.11
CA ALA A 65 -10.23 -21.41 -16.06
C ALA A 65 -9.58 -21.28 -17.44
N ASP A 66 -9.37 -20.05 -17.91
CA ASP A 66 -8.78 -19.78 -19.22
C ASP A 66 -7.30 -20.14 -19.25
N VAL A 67 -6.56 -19.82 -18.18
CA VAL A 67 -5.14 -20.21 -18.05
C VAL A 67 -4.99 -21.72 -17.97
N MET A 68 -5.85 -22.40 -17.21
CA MET A 68 -5.82 -23.87 -17.11
C MET A 68 -6.16 -24.57 -18.43
N ALA A 69 -7.05 -23.99 -19.24
CA ALA A 69 -7.43 -24.52 -20.56
C ALA A 69 -6.44 -24.16 -21.68
N ALA A 70 -5.48 -23.27 -21.43
CA ALA A 70 -4.52 -22.82 -22.42
C ALA A 70 -3.54 -23.94 -22.86
N PRO A 71 -2.97 -23.86 -24.07
CA PRO A 71 -2.01 -24.86 -24.54
C PRO A 71 -0.67 -24.77 -23.77
N PRO A 72 0.14 -25.86 -23.72
CA PRO A 72 1.42 -25.86 -23.01
C PRO A 72 2.40 -24.75 -23.41
N ALA A 73 2.36 -24.30 -24.67
CA ALA A 73 3.16 -23.17 -25.14
C ALA A 73 2.79 -21.85 -24.44
N ALA A 74 1.52 -21.64 -24.12
CA ALA A 74 1.05 -20.49 -23.36
C ALA A 74 1.46 -20.58 -21.90
N HIS A 75 1.41 -21.77 -21.29
CA HIS A 75 1.91 -22.02 -19.94
C HIS A 75 3.39 -21.68 -19.80
N LYS A 76 4.22 -22.15 -20.74
CA LYS A 76 5.65 -21.82 -20.77
C LYS A 76 5.88 -20.30 -20.91
N ARG A 77 5.12 -19.63 -21.78
CA ARG A 77 5.21 -18.17 -21.92
C ARG A 77 4.89 -17.47 -20.60
N ILE A 78 3.85 -17.91 -19.90
CA ILE A 78 3.46 -17.33 -18.60
C ILE A 78 4.60 -17.48 -17.60
N THR A 79 5.15 -18.69 -17.43
CA THR A 79 6.24 -18.92 -16.47
C THR A 79 7.51 -18.15 -16.83
N ASP A 80 7.93 -18.15 -18.10
CA ASP A 80 9.12 -17.42 -18.57
C ASP A 80 8.96 -15.90 -18.32
N THR A 81 7.76 -15.37 -18.60
CA THR A 81 7.45 -13.95 -18.43
C THR A 81 7.38 -13.57 -16.96
N ALA A 82 6.74 -14.39 -16.13
CA ALA A 82 6.63 -14.17 -14.70
C ALA A 82 8.00 -14.17 -14.01
N GLU A 83 8.89 -15.11 -14.38
CA GLU A 83 10.27 -15.10 -13.90
C GLU A 83 10.99 -13.81 -14.31
N ALA A 84 10.89 -13.41 -15.59
CA ALA A 84 11.53 -12.19 -16.07
C ALA A 84 11.01 -10.93 -15.36
N THR A 85 9.71 -10.88 -15.05
CA THR A 85 9.12 -9.80 -14.26
C THR A 85 9.64 -9.84 -12.82
N MET A 86 9.60 -10.98 -12.14
CA MET A 86 10.12 -11.09 -10.77
C MET A 86 11.60 -10.72 -10.64
N ARG A 87 12.42 -11.03 -11.65
CA ARG A 87 13.84 -10.62 -11.70
C ARG A 87 14.04 -9.11 -11.79
N LYS A 88 13.06 -8.37 -12.29
CA LYS A 88 13.09 -6.89 -12.27
C LYS A 88 12.64 -6.35 -10.92
N LEU A 89 11.67 -7.00 -10.28
CA LEU A 89 11.02 -6.50 -9.07
C LEU A 89 11.81 -6.82 -7.80
N LEU A 90 12.42 -8.01 -7.71
CA LEU A 90 13.06 -8.51 -6.48
C LEU A 90 14.57 -8.64 -6.63
N THR A 91 15.30 -8.01 -5.71
CA THR A 91 16.73 -8.25 -5.50
C THR A 91 16.93 -8.86 -4.12
N LEU A 92 17.64 -9.99 -4.04
CA LEU A 92 18.08 -10.56 -2.76
C LEU A 92 19.54 -10.20 -2.51
N SER A 93 19.88 -9.92 -1.26
CA SER A 93 21.23 -9.50 -0.88
C SER A 93 21.72 -10.17 0.40
N TYR A 94 23.03 -10.36 0.49
CA TYR A 94 23.74 -10.78 1.70
C TYR A 94 24.93 -9.86 1.95
N ASN A 95 24.96 -9.22 3.12
CA ASN A 95 25.94 -8.17 3.44
C ASN A 95 26.03 -7.10 2.34
N GLU A 96 24.87 -6.60 1.91
CA GLU A 96 24.71 -5.55 0.88
C GLU A 96 25.22 -5.94 -0.52
N ARG A 97 25.58 -7.22 -0.73
CA ARG A 97 25.91 -7.75 -2.05
C ARG A 97 24.75 -8.56 -2.57
N GLU A 98 24.36 -8.33 -3.81
CA GLU A 98 23.35 -9.13 -4.49
C GLU A 98 23.77 -10.61 -4.54
N ILE A 99 22.81 -11.49 -4.32
CA ILE A 99 23.01 -12.94 -4.33
C ILE A 99 22.11 -13.59 -5.38
N PRO A 100 22.56 -14.68 -6.01
CA PRO A 100 21.76 -15.38 -7.00
C PRO A 100 20.59 -16.10 -6.35
N TRP A 101 19.48 -16.17 -7.07
CA TRP A 101 18.30 -16.94 -6.68
C TRP A 101 17.62 -17.56 -7.90
N GLU A 102 16.93 -18.66 -7.64
CA GLU A 102 16.10 -19.38 -8.60
C GLU A 102 14.63 -19.21 -8.24
N ILE A 103 13.74 -19.25 -9.23
CA ILE A 103 12.30 -19.23 -9.02
C ILE A 103 11.66 -20.42 -9.73
N ARG A 104 10.69 -21.04 -9.08
CA ARG A 104 9.86 -22.11 -9.64
C ARG A 104 8.39 -21.79 -9.45
N PHE A 105 7.58 -22.38 -10.32
CA PHE A 105 6.12 -22.27 -10.29
C PHE A 105 5.51 -23.69 -10.18
N PRO A 106 5.42 -24.27 -8.97
CA PRO A 106 5.06 -25.68 -8.79
C PRO A 106 3.73 -26.08 -9.44
N ASP A 107 2.78 -25.15 -9.51
CA ASP A 107 1.48 -25.40 -10.13
C ASP A 107 1.61 -25.76 -11.63
N PHE A 108 2.57 -25.15 -12.33
CA PHE A 108 2.86 -25.37 -13.75
C PHE A 108 3.69 -26.62 -14.05
N GLU A 109 4.18 -27.30 -13.01
CA GLU A 109 4.90 -28.57 -13.14
C GLU A 109 3.97 -29.78 -13.03
N LYS A 110 2.70 -29.56 -12.64
CA LYS A 110 1.67 -30.60 -12.56
C LYS A 110 1.08 -30.90 -13.93
N ASP A 111 0.74 -32.18 -14.14
CA ASP A 111 -0.01 -32.64 -15.30
C ASP A 111 -1.24 -33.46 -14.84
N PRO A 112 -2.48 -32.92 -15.00
CA PRO A 112 -2.82 -31.64 -15.62
C PRO A 112 -2.44 -30.43 -14.74
N LEU A 113 -2.25 -29.27 -15.38
CA LEU A 113 -2.04 -27.97 -14.71
C LEU A 113 -3.13 -27.72 -13.66
N GLU A 114 -2.74 -27.31 -12.46
CA GLU A 114 -3.66 -27.04 -11.36
C GLU A 114 -3.25 -25.77 -10.60
N LEU A 115 -3.89 -24.65 -10.94
CA LEU A 115 -3.70 -23.37 -10.25
C LEU A 115 -4.49 -23.31 -8.93
N PRO A 116 -4.04 -22.53 -7.93
CA PRO A 116 -4.77 -22.30 -6.67
C PRO A 116 -6.20 -21.79 -6.92
N PRO A 117 -7.18 -22.16 -6.07
CA PRO A 117 -8.52 -21.59 -6.11
C PRO A 117 -8.53 -20.19 -5.47
N GLU A 118 -9.34 -19.28 -6.01
CA GLU A 118 -9.50 -17.90 -5.50
C GLU A 118 -10.94 -17.40 -5.69
N GLU A 119 -11.44 -16.61 -4.74
CA GLU A 119 -12.72 -15.91 -4.88
C GLU A 119 -12.62 -14.84 -5.98
N GLY A 120 -13.56 -14.86 -6.94
CA GLY A 120 -13.52 -14.00 -8.12
C GLY A 120 -12.93 -14.66 -9.37
N GLY A 121 -12.28 -15.82 -9.22
CA GLY A 121 -11.85 -16.67 -10.33
C GLY A 121 -10.61 -16.16 -11.09
N TRP A 122 -9.84 -15.23 -10.50
CA TRP A 122 -8.58 -14.78 -11.07
C TRP A 122 -7.54 -15.89 -11.05
N ALA A 123 -6.56 -15.78 -11.95
CA ALA A 123 -5.49 -16.75 -12.07
C ALA A 123 -4.32 -16.34 -11.18
N LEU A 124 -4.17 -17.01 -10.03
CA LEU A 124 -2.97 -16.96 -9.21
C LEU A 124 -2.03 -18.13 -9.54
N MET A 125 -0.76 -17.97 -9.19
CA MET A 125 0.24 -19.04 -9.22
C MET A 125 1.15 -18.98 -8.00
N ARG A 126 1.56 -20.14 -7.48
CA ARG A 126 2.59 -20.24 -6.45
C ARG A 126 3.95 -19.92 -7.07
N ALA A 127 4.69 -19.05 -6.42
CA ALA A 127 6.10 -18.83 -6.68
C ALA A 127 6.92 -19.38 -5.51
N GLU A 128 7.98 -20.12 -5.83
CA GLU A 128 8.99 -20.56 -4.87
C GLU A 128 10.34 -20.00 -5.30
N ILE A 129 10.86 -19.06 -4.53
CA ILE A 129 12.15 -18.42 -4.77
C ILE A 129 13.16 -19.00 -3.79
N THR A 130 14.24 -19.59 -4.29
CA THR A 130 15.25 -20.24 -3.47
C THR A 130 16.62 -19.63 -3.68
N THR A 131 17.37 -19.50 -2.59
CA THR A 131 18.78 -19.12 -2.60
C THR A 131 19.55 -20.03 -1.65
N PRO A 132 20.78 -20.47 -2.00
CA PRO A 132 21.63 -21.20 -1.07
C PRO A 132 21.83 -20.40 0.21
N ALA A 133 21.75 -21.06 1.36
CA ALA A 133 22.07 -20.43 2.63
C ALA A 133 23.58 -20.12 2.66
N LEU A 134 23.93 -18.84 2.73
CA LEU A 134 25.33 -18.42 2.68
C LEU A 134 26.03 -18.69 4.03
N PRO A 135 27.27 -19.22 4.02
CA PRO A 135 27.99 -19.54 5.24
C PRO A 135 28.53 -18.28 5.93
N GLY A 136 28.62 -18.36 7.26
CA GLY A 136 29.20 -17.31 8.11
C GLY A 136 28.23 -16.20 8.48
N PRO A 137 28.60 -15.32 9.43
CA PRO A 137 27.73 -14.27 9.92
C PRO A 137 27.48 -13.19 8.85
N GLY A 138 26.27 -12.62 8.85
CA GLY A 138 25.91 -11.59 7.89
C GLY A 138 24.44 -11.19 7.94
N ARG A 139 24.06 -10.28 7.05
CA ARG A 139 22.70 -9.74 6.94
C ARG A 139 22.08 -10.14 5.62
N PHE A 140 21.01 -10.93 5.67
CA PHE A 140 20.19 -11.24 4.52
C PHE A 140 19.10 -10.17 4.38
N GLY A 141 18.95 -9.64 3.17
CA GLY A 141 17.97 -8.60 2.87
C GLY A 141 17.34 -8.76 1.50
N ALA A 142 16.24 -8.04 1.29
CA ALA A 142 15.56 -7.94 0.02
C ALA A 142 15.37 -6.47 -0.36
N ALA A 143 15.36 -6.19 -1.66
CA ALA A 143 14.95 -4.91 -2.23
C ALA A 143 13.82 -5.12 -3.22
N TRP A 144 12.90 -4.16 -3.25
CA TRP A 144 11.73 -4.17 -4.12
C TRP A 144 11.82 -2.99 -5.10
N HIS A 145 11.55 -3.23 -6.38
CA HIS A 145 11.82 -2.27 -7.46
C HIS A 145 10.61 -2.04 -8.37
N ASP A 146 9.40 -2.16 -7.83
CA ASP A 146 8.19 -2.05 -8.63
C ASP A 146 7.90 -0.64 -9.17
N ASP A 147 7.67 -0.51 -10.46
CA ASP A 147 7.27 0.76 -11.10
C ASP A 147 5.79 1.12 -10.91
N LEU A 148 4.98 0.20 -10.38
CA LEU A 148 3.53 0.40 -10.13
C LEU A 148 3.17 0.73 -8.69
N ASN A 149 4.16 1.11 -7.87
CA ASN A 149 4.00 1.45 -6.45
C ASN A 149 3.47 0.33 -5.56
N SER A 150 3.55 -0.94 -5.97
CA SER A 150 3.21 -2.05 -5.08
C SER A 150 4.26 -2.21 -3.99
N GLU A 151 3.84 -2.80 -2.87
CA GLU A 151 4.71 -3.15 -1.76
C GLU A 151 5.02 -4.65 -1.75
N LEU A 152 6.27 -5.02 -1.47
CA LEU A 152 6.62 -6.40 -1.15
C LEU A 152 6.56 -6.60 0.35
N ILE A 153 5.78 -7.56 0.82
CA ILE A 153 5.73 -7.91 2.24
C ILE A 153 6.35 -9.28 2.42
N VAL A 154 7.49 -9.32 3.12
CA VAL A 154 8.13 -10.57 3.52
C VAL A 154 7.71 -10.93 4.93
N ILE A 155 7.15 -12.12 5.09
CA ILE A 155 6.66 -12.66 6.37
C ILE A 155 7.65 -13.72 6.84
N ILE A 156 8.04 -13.69 8.11
CA ILE A 156 8.93 -14.70 8.70
C ILE A 156 8.19 -15.35 9.86
N GLU A 157 7.81 -16.61 9.69
CA GLU A 157 7.21 -17.44 10.75
C GLU A 157 8.20 -18.53 11.19
N GLU A 158 8.33 -18.73 12.49
CA GLU A 158 9.10 -19.85 13.05
C GLU A 158 8.29 -20.53 14.15
N GLY A 159 7.98 -21.82 13.94
CA GLY A 159 7.23 -22.62 14.92
C GLY A 159 5.77 -22.20 15.10
N GLY A 160 5.17 -21.55 14.09
CA GLY A 160 3.80 -21.02 14.15
C GLY A 160 3.69 -19.64 14.81
N ASP A 161 4.81 -19.02 15.18
CA ASP A 161 4.86 -17.65 15.66
C ASP A 161 5.45 -16.73 14.58
N LEU A 162 4.78 -15.60 14.33
CA LEU A 162 5.34 -14.51 13.53
C LEU A 162 6.59 -13.94 14.22
N LYS A 163 7.75 -14.07 13.57
CA LYS A 163 9.03 -13.53 14.02
C LYS A 163 9.37 -12.19 13.38
N GLY A 164 8.79 -11.89 12.23
CA GLY A 164 8.97 -10.60 11.57
C GLY A 164 8.04 -10.43 10.37
N LEU A 165 7.62 -9.19 10.15
CA LEU A 165 6.85 -8.78 8.98
C LEU A 165 7.52 -7.54 8.41
N PHE A 166 7.96 -7.64 7.17
CA PHE A 166 8.85 -6.68 6.52
C PHE A 166 8.17 -6.12 5.28
N PRO A 167 7.42 -5.01 5.41
CA PRO A 167 6.90 -4.28 4.27
C PRO A 167 8.04 -3.53 3.60
N ILE A 168 8.28 -3.78 2.32
CA ILE A 168 9.35 -3.23 1.50
C ILE A 168 8.69 -2.49 0.35
N SER A 169 8.52 -1.19 0.53
CA SER A 169 7.98 -0.29 -0.48
C SER A 169 8.86 -0.26 -1.74
N SER A 170 8.30 0.16 -2.87
CA SER A 170 9.08 0.26 -4.09
C SER A 170 10.30 1.18 -3.95
N GLY A 171 11.43 0.75 -4.51
CA GLY A 171 12.73 1.42 -4.44
C GLY A 171 13.46 1.21 -3.11
N MET A 172 12.85 0.53 -2.14
CA MET A 172 13.43 0.32 -0.81
C MET A 172 14.11 -1.04 -0.68
N SER A 173 15.00 -1.15 0.30
CA SER A 173 15.58 -2.41 0.73
C SER A 173 15.51 -2.58 2.24
N GLN A 174 15.38 -3.82 2.71
CA GLN A 174 15.37 -4.15 4.13
C GLN A 174 16.21 -5.37 4.45
N THR A 175 16.84 -5.36 5.64
CA THR A 175 17.41 -6.56 6.24
C THR A 175 16.29 -7.40 6.84
N LEU A 176 16.10 -8.59 6.30
CA LEU A 176 15.11 -9.58 6.74
C LEU A 176 15.64 -10.39 7.93
N LEU A 177 16.92 -10.80 7.86
CA LEU A 177 17.56 -11.64 8.86
C LEU A 177 19.00 -11.24 9.13
N THR A 178 19.43 -11.41 10.38
CA THR A 178 20.85 -11.38 10.75
C THR A 178 21.30 -12.77 11.15
N VAL A 179 22.25 -13.34 10.42
CA VAL A 179 22.91 -14.62 10.74
C VAL A 179 24.07 -14.33 11.68
N GLU A 180 24.05 -14.91 12.87
CA GLU A 180 25.12 -14.76 13.86
C GLU A 180 26.12 -15.91 13.78
N ALA A 181 27.32 -15.69 14.32
CA ALA A 181 28.35 -16.72 14.38
C ALA A 181 28.06 -17.67 15.56
N GLY A 182 27.76 -18.93 15.28
CA GLY A 182 27.58 -19.99 16.28
C GLY A 182 27.87 -21.37 15.72
N GLU A 183 28.58 -22.20 16.50
CA GLU A 183 28.85 -23.60 16.17
C GLU A 183 27.56 -24.42 16.37
N GLY A 184 26.90 -24.79 15.27
CA GLY A 184 25.76 -25.70 15.27
C GLY A 184 24.42 -24.98 15.03
N ALA A 185 23.87 -25.17 13.82
CA ALA A 185 22.71 -24.49 13.24
C ALA A 185 22.91 -22.96 13.12
N GLN A 186 22.70 -22.41 11.93
CA GLN A 186 22.71 -20.96 11.70
C GLN A 186 21.69 -20.29 12.64
N SER A 187 22.16 -19.78 13.79
CA SER A 187 21.34 -18.98 14.68
C SER A 187 21.15 -17.63 13.99
N SER A 188 19.96 -17.39 13.46
CA SER A 188 19.60 -16.12 12.86
C SER A 188 18.46 -15.49 13.63
N SER A 189 18.65 -14.21 13.95
CA SER A 189 17.68 -13.39 14.67
C SER A 189 16.97 -12.48 13.66
N THR A 190 15.66 -12.31 13.84
CA THR A 190 14.98 -11.16 13.24
C THR A 190 15.50 -9.88 13.90
N PRO A 191 15.43 -8.71 13.24
CA PRO A 191 15.91 -7.46 13.81
C PRO A 191 15.33 -7.23 15.20
N SER A 192 16.11 -6.60 16.09
CA SER A 192 15.65 -6.31 17.44
C SER A 192 14.32 -5.56 17.42
N ARG A 193 13.50 -5.72 18.47
CA ARG A 193 12.20 -5.07 18.58
C ARG A 193 12.27 -3.55 18.34
N GLY A 194 13.38 -2.90 18.72
CA GLY A 194 13.64 -1.49 18.45
C GLY A 194 13.83 -1.18 16.96
N LYS A 195 14.60 -2.01 16.23
CA LYS A 195 14.76 -1.86 14.77
C LYS A 195 13.47 -2.15 14.01
N GLN A 196 12.68 -3.12 14.46
CA GLN A 196 11.35 -3.35 13.89
C GLN A 196 10.45 -2.12 14.08
N ALA A 197 10.47 -1.50 15.26
CA ALA A 197 9.74 -0.26 15.51
C ALA A 197 10.18 0.88 14.57
N GLU A 198 11.50 1.05 14.39
CA GLU A 198 12.08 2.04 13.47
C GLU A 198 11.63 1.81 12.03
N ASN A 199 11.62 0.55 11.56
CA ASN A 199 11.11 0.21 10.23
C ASN A 199 9.63 0.57 10.11
N TRP A 200 8.79 0.25 11.10
CA TRP A 200 7.38 0.63 11.08
C TRP A 200 7.16 2.15 11.05
N ILE A 201 7.97 2.90 11.82
CA ILE A 201 7.97 4.37 11.78
C ILE A 201 8.37 4.87 10.40
N TYR A 202 9.40 4.28 9.80
CA TYR A 202 9.86 4.65 8.47
C TYR A 202 8.78 4.39 7.40
N ASN A 203 8.12 3.23 7.45
CA ASN A 203 7.02 2.91 6.52
C ASN A 203 5.82 3.84 6.71
N GLY A 204 5.42 4.12 7.95
CA GLY A 204 4.36 5.09 8.22
C GLY A 204 4.71 6.51 7.76
N PHE A 205 5.97 6.92 7.90
CA PHE A 205 6.45 8.19 7.37
C PHE A 205 6.44 8.20 5.83
N GLY A 206 6.86 7.09 5.22
CA GLY A 206 6.90 6.89 3.79
C GLY A 206 5.51 6.87 3.14
N HIS A 207 4.52 6.31 3.84
CA HIS A 207 3.11 6.31 3.45
C HIS A 207 2.57 7.73 3.22
N VAL A 208 3.11 8.75 3.91
CA VAL A 208 2.68 10.14 3.75
C VAL A 208 3.59 10.95 2.82
N ILE A 209 4.91 10.72 2.84
CA ILE A 209 5.92 11.57 2.14
C ILE A 209 6.66 10.86 1.00
N ALA A 210 7.06 9.60 1.18
CA ALA A 210 8.14 9.00 0.38
C ALA A 210 7.67 8.35 -0.93
N HIS A 211 6.41 7.90 -1.01
CA HIS A 211 5.93 7.23 -2.22
C HIS A 211 5.70 8.20 -3.42
N ASP A 212 5.54 9.51 -3.18
CA ASP A 212 4.74 10.32 -4.12
C ASP A 212 5.38 11.60 -4.66
N PHE A 213 6.36 12.21 -4.00
CA PHE A 213 6.83 13.51 -4.46
C PHE A 213 7.63 13.42 -5.79
N PHE A 214 8.28 12.28 -6.04
CA PHE A 214 9.05 12.04 -7.28
C PHE A 214 8.36 11.09 -8.27
N GLY A 215 7.54 10.13 -7.81
CA GLY A 215 6.77 9.21 -8.69
C GLY A 215 5.52 9.84 -9.32
N ALA A 216 4.89 10.84 -8.68
CA ALA A 216 3.73 11.54 -9.25
C ALA A 216 4.09 12.39 -10.48
N ILE A 217 5.38 12.70 -10.69
CA ILE A 217 5.85 13.41 -11.89
C ILE A 217 5.91 12.46 -13.11
N SER A 218 5.94 11.13 -12.89
CA SER A 218 6.12 10.14 -13.97
C SER A 218 4.87 9.36 -14.38
N SER A 219 3.87 9.16 -13.50
CA SER A 219 2.92 8.04 -13.69
C SER A 219 1.44 8.41 -13.83
N PHE A 220 1.03 9.69 -13.75
CA PHE A 220 -0.36 10.18 -13.88
C PHE A 220 -1.42 9.54 -12.95
N ARG A 221 -1.06 8.61 -12.06
CA ARG A 221 -1.88 8.05 -10.98
C ARG A 221 -1.42 8.61 -9.64
N VAL A 222 -2.35 9.14 -8.86
CA VAL A 222 -2.08 9.80 -7.57
C VAL A 222 -2.05 8.74 -6.47
N PRO A 223 -0.90 8.52 -5.81
CA PRO A 223 -0.81 7.46 -4.81
C PRO A 223 -1.34 7.93 -3.45
N GLU A 224 -1.56 6.97 -2.56
CA GLU A 224 -2.30 7.13 -1.28
C GLU A 224 -1.73 8.19 -0.32
N GLY A 225 -0.47 8.59 -0.47
CA GLY A 225 0.19 9.59 0.38
C GLY A 225 -0.17 11.04 0.02
N LEU A 226 -0.45 11.33 -1.25
CA LEU A 226 -0.88 12.66 -1.70
C LEU A 226 -2.23 13.06 -1.08
N ASP A 227 -3.09 12.10 -0.79
CA ASP A 227 -4.36 12.34 -0.12
C ASP A 227 -4.14 12.91 1.28
N HIS A 228 -3.24 12.30 2.05
CA HIS A 228 -2.85 12.78 3.38
C HIS A 228 -2.18 14.15 3.31
N LEU A 229 -1.28 14.35 2.34
CA LEU A 229 -0.59 15.62 2.13
C LEU A 229 -1.58 16.76 1.85
N LEU A 230 -2.47 16.61 0.85
CA LEU A 230 -3.46 17.64 0.52
C LEU A 230 -4.47 17.86 1.65
N PHE A 231 -4.85 16.80 2.37
CA PHE A 231 -5.72 16.94 3.54
C PHE A 231 -5.09 17.82 4.61
N ILE A 232 -3.84 17.54 5.01
CA ILE A 232 -3.11 18.32 6.02
C ILE A 232 -2.86 19.77 5.55
N LEU A 233 -2.52 19.98 4.28
CA LEU A 233 -2.40 21.32 3.69
C LEU A 233 -3.77 22.05 3.71
N GLY A 234 -4.86 21.32 3.46
CA GLY A 234 -6.23 21.81 3.61
C GLY A 234 -6.54 22.29 5.02
N LEU A 235 -6.15 21.53 6.05
CA LEU A 235 -6.32 21.95 7.45
C LEU A 235 -5.52 23.22 7.76
N PHE A 236 -4.27 23.27 7.29
CA PHE A 236 -3.35 24.39 7.45
C PHE A 236 -3.91 25.69 6.86
N LEU A 237 -4.59 25.62 5.72
CA LEU A 237 -5.16 26.79 5.03
C LEU A 237 -6.23 27.55 5.82
N LEU A 238 -7.00 26.90 6.70
CA LEU A 238 -8.01 27.63 7.49
C LEU A 238 -7.43 28.32 8.71
N ALA A 239 -6.43 27.68 9.35
CA ALA A 239 -5.89 28.12 10.62
C ALA A 239 -4.40 27.74 10.72
N PRO A 240 -3.48 28.55 10.18
CA PRO A 240 -2.04 28.31 10.22
C PRO A 240 -1.48 28.61 11.61
N ARG A 241 -1.90 27.83 12.61
CA ARG A 241 -1.44 27.91 14.01
C ARG A 241 -1.09 26.51 14.47
N TRP A 242 0.10 26.36 15.06
CA TRP A 242 0.59 25.07 15.53
C TRP A 242 -0.39 24.32 16.44
N LYS A 243 -0.89 24.95 17.50
CA LYS A 243 -1.75 24.26 18.48
C LYS A 243 -3.03 23.64 17.86
N PRO A 244 -3.88 24.39 17.10
CA PRO A 244 -5.04 23.79 16.44
C PRO A 244 -4.69 22.74 15.39
N LEU A 245 -3.57 22.89 14.67
CA LEU A 245 -3.18 21.96 13.63
C LEU A 245 -2.73 20.63 14.22
N MET A 246 -1.87 20.65 15.24
CA MET A 246 -1.45 19.44 15.96
C MET A 246 -2.64 18.71 16.59
N GLY A 247 -3.61 19.46 17.14
CA GLY A 247 -4.82 18.85 17.69
C GLY A 247 -5.68 18.14 16.63
N GLN A 248 -5.80 18.71 15.43
CA GLN A 248 -6.51 18.08 14.32
C GLN A 248 -5.73 16.90 13.74
N SER A 249 -4.40 17.03 13.58
CA SER A 249 -3.50 15.97 13.11
C SER A 249 -3.60 14.74 14.00
N LEU A 250 -3.39 14.91 15.31
CA LEU A 250 -3.43 13.83 16.27
C LEU A 250 -4.81 13.16 16.34
N LEU A 251 -5.89 13.96 16.23
CA LEU A 251 -7.25 13.44 16.24
C LEU A 251 -7.54 12.61 14.97
N PHE A 252 -7.05 13.07 13.82
CA PHE A 252 -7.11 12.32 12.58
C PHE A 252 -6.34 11.00 12.69
N THR A 253 -5.07 11.04 13.16
CA THR A 253 -4.22 9.86 13.33
C THR A 253 -4.81 8.85 14.31
N LEU A 254 -5.43 9.33 15.41
CA LEU A 254 -6.14 8.47 16.36
C LEU A 254 -7.34 7.78 15.71
N ALA A 255 -8.16 8.52 14.95
CA ALA A 255 -9.30 7.94 14.24
C ALA A 255 -8.86 6.93 13.18
N HIS A 256 -7.82 7.28 12.41
CA HIS A 256 -7.18 6.40 11.44
C HIS A 256 -6.72 5.09 12.11
N SER A 257 -6.02 5.19 13.24
CA SER A 257 -5.58 4.04 14.02
C SER A 257 -6.73 3.12 14.44
N ILE A 258 -7.86 3.71 14.88
CA ILE A 258 -9.04 2.94 15.31
C ILE A 258 -9.58 2.14 14.13
N THR A 259 -9.82 2.76 12.98
CA THR A 259 -10.41 2.05 11.85
C THR A 259 -9.44 1.06 11.23
N LEU A 260 -8.15 1.39 11.15
CA LEU A 260 -7.11 0.48 10.69
C LEU A 260 -7.10 -0.80 11.54
N ALA A 261 -7.12 -0.67 12.87
CA ALA A 261 -7.21 -1.81 13.77
C ALA A 261 -8.51 -2.62 13.56
N LEU A 262 -9.67 -1.95 13.47
CA LEU A 262 -10.95 -2.61 13.26
C LEU A 262 -11.01 -3.39 11.94
N ALA A 263 -10.45 -2.83 10.87
CA ALA A 263 -10.42 -3.46 9.57
C ALA A 263 -9.40 -4.62 9.53
N ILE A 264 -8.26 -4.50 10.20
CA ILE A 264 -7.29 -5.60 10.37
C ILE A 264 -7.90 -6.80 11.09
N PHE A 265 -8.60 -6.58 12.21
CA PHE A 265 -9.31 -7.66 12.93
C PHE A 265 -10.55 -8.16 12.21
N GLY A 266 -10.87 -7.54 11.07
CA GLY A 266 -11.94 -7.95 10.20
C GLY A 266 -13.34 -7.52 10.60
N PHE A 267 -13.48 -6.66 11.61
CA PHE A 267 -14.77 -6.14 12.07
C PHE A 267 -15.44 -5.22 11.03
N ILE A 268 -14.65 -4.57 10.18
CA ILE A 268 -15.14 -3.69 9.12
C ILE A 268 -14.48 -4.10 7.80
N SER A 269 -15.27 -4.20 6.73
CA SER A 269 -14.80 -4.40 5.36
C SER A 269 -15.64 -3.52 4.45
N LEU A 270 -15.00 -2.69 3.65
CA LEU A 270 -15.63 -1.94 2.57
C LEU A 270 -14.81 -2.15 1.29
N PRO A 271 -15.44 -2.15 0.10
CA PRO A 271 -14.70 -2.22 -1.15
C PRO A 271 -13.71 -1.04 -1.27
N SER A 272 -12.45 -1.30 -1.60
CA SER A 272 -11.38 -0.29 -1.68
C SER A 272 -11.80 0.92 -2.52
N ARG A 273 -12.41 0.68 -3.69
CA ARG A 273 -12.97 1.72 -4.56
C ARG A 273 -13.91 2.68 -3.84
N VAL A 274 -14.79 2.18 -2.96
CA VAL A 274 -15.71 3.04 -2.19
C VAL A 274 -14.94 3.89 -1.19
N VAL A 275 -13.96 3.28 -0.51
CA VAL A 275 -13.11 3.96 0.47
C VAL A 275 -12.31 5.08 -0.20
N GLU A 276 -11.66 4.80 -1.33
CA GLU A 276 -10.87 5.77 -2.09
C GLU A 276 -11.70 6.95 -2.59
N ILE A 277 -12.92 6.72 -3.08
CA ILE A 277 -13.85 7.79 -3.49
C ILE A 277 -14.20 8.68 -2.28
N LEU A 278 -14.47 8.06 -1.12
CA LEU A 278 -14.80 8.80 0.11
C LEU A 278 -13.60 9.58 0.65
N ILE A 279 -12.38 9.06 0.52
CA ILE A 279 -11.13 9.75 0.83
C ILE A 279 -11.00 11.00 -0.05
N ALA A 280 -11.15 10.88 -1.37
CA ALA A 280 -11.08 12.03 -2.28
C ALA A 280 -12.19 13.07 -1.98
N ALA A 281 -13.40 12.60 -1.68
CA ALA A 281 -14.51 13.45 -1.27
C ALA A 281 -14.22 14.21 0.04
N SER A 282 -13.50 13.60 0.98
CA SER A 282 -13.10 14.27 2.22
C SER A 282 -12.13 15.44 1.99
N ILE A 283 -11.20 15.30 1.04
CA ILE A 283 -10.26 16.35 0.64
C ILE A 283 -11.01 17.50 -0.02
N ALA A 284 -11.90 17.18 -0.96
CA ALA A 284 -12.78 18.14 -1.60
C ALA A 284 -13.56 18.95 -0.55
N TRP A 285 -14.12 18.25 0.44
CA TRP A 285 -14.91 18.87 1.51
C TRP A 285 -14.08 19.81 2.38
N ILE A 286 -12.85 19.44 2.79
CA ILE A 286 -11.98 20.35 3.55
C ILE A 286 -11.68 21.63 2.77
N GLY A 287 -11.40 21.51 1.47
CA GLY A 287 -11.22 22.67 0.58
C GLY A 287 -12.46 23.56 0.54
N ILE A 288 -13.64 22.98 0.33
CA ILE A 288 -14.93 23.70 0.29
C ILE A 288 -15.25 24.36 1.63
N GLU A 289 -15.08 23.63 2.74
CA GLU A 289 -15.31 24.11 4.09
C GLU A 289 -14.48 25.38 4.37
N ASN A 290 -13.22 25.41 3.94
CA ASN A 290 -12.35 26.58 4.09
C ASN A 290 -12.83 27.82 3.32
N LEU A 291 -13.60 27.65 2.25
CA LEU A 291 -14.19 28.76 1.49
C LEU A 291 -15.40 29.34 2.22
N ILE A 292 -16.20 28.48 2.84
CA ILE A 292 -17.42 28.84 3.56
C ILE A 292 -17.08 29.44 4.93
N LEU A 293 -16.16 28.81 5.67
CA LEU A 293 -15.78 29.22 7.00
C LEU A 293 -14.74 30.35 6.97
N ARG A 294 -14.88 31.25 7.94
CA ARG A 294 -13.89 32.33 8.20
C ARG A 294 -13.01 32.03 9.40
N GLU A 295 -13.48 31.18 10.31
CA GLU A 295 -12.82 30.83 11.56
C GLU A 295 -13.02 29.34 11.85
N LEU A 296 -12.08 28.77 12.61
CA LEU A 296 -12.10 27.37 13.02
C LEU A 296 -13.22 27.13 14.05
N LYS A 297 -14.12 26.20 13.75
CA LYS A 297 -15.19 25.78 14.67
C LYS A 297 -14.83 24.46 15.35
N VAL A 298 -15.32 24.27 16.58
CA VAL A 298 -15.16 22.98 17.31
C VAL A 298 -15.80 21.82 16.53
N SER A 299 -16.87 22.07 15.78
CA SER A 299 -17.52 21.07 14.91
C SER A 299 -16.55 20.43 13.91
N ARG A 300 -15.48 21.15 13.53
CA ARG A 300 -14.44 20.66 12.64
C ARG A 300 -13.69 19.45 13.20
N LEU A 301 -13.55 19.36 14.52
CA LEU A 301 -12.90 18.20 15.15
C LEU A 301 -13.66 16.90 14.86
N PHE A 302 -14.99 16.94 14.87
CA PHE A 302 -15.82 15.78 14.52
C PHE A 302 -15.68 15.41 13.04
N LEU A 303 -15.59 16.41 12.14
CA LEU A 303 -15.33 16.18 10.71
C LEU A 303 -13.96 15.53 10.50
N VAL A 304 -12.90 16.09 11.10
CA VAL A 304 -11.53 15.56 10.99
C VAL A 304 -11.43 14.16 11.57
N PHE A 305 -12.08 13.89 12.71
CA PHE A 305 -12.17 12.54 13.27
C PHE A 305 -12.86 11.58 12.29
N GLY A 306 -14.02 11.97 11.74
CA GLY A 306 -14.74 11.16 10.75
C GLY A 306 -13.91 10.88 9.49
N PHE A 307 -13.17 11.87 9.01
CA PHE A 307 -12.25 11.68 7.88
C PHE A 307 -11.06 10.78 8.22
N GLY A 308 -10.49 10.90 9.42
CA GLY A 308 -9.48 9.96 9.89
C GLY A 308 -10.00 8.52 9.92
N LEU A 309 -11.24 8.29 10.35
CA LEU A 309 -11.85 6.95 10.29
C LEU A 309 -11.92 6.41 8.86
N LEU A 310 -12.24 7.26 7.87
CA LEU A 310 -12.32 6.88 6.45
C LEU A 310 -10.95 6.53 5.89
N HIS A 311 -9.94 7.38 6.14
CA HIS A 311 -8.58 7.17 5.65
C HIS A 311 -7.94 5.90 6.23
N GLY A 312 -8.28 5.56 7.49
CA GLY A 312 -7.83 4.31 8.12
C GLY A 312 -8.29 3.03 7.42
N MET A 313 -9.31 3.09 6.55
CA MET A 313 -9.76 1.93 5.78
C MET A 313 -8.95 1.70 4.50
N GLY A 314 -8.35 2.74 3.91
CA GLY A 314 -7.66 2.64 2.62
C GLY A 314 -6.47 1.69 2.68
N PHE A 315 -5.71 1.79 3.77
CA PHE A 315 -4.52 0.96 4.01
C PHE A 315 -4.85 -0.40 4.66
N ALA A 316 -6.06 -0.58 5.19
CA ALA A 316 -6.36 -1.73 6.04
C ALA A 316 -6.63 -3.04 5.29
N SER A 317 -7.09 -2.96 4.04
CA SER A 317 -7.22 -4.12 3.15
C SER A 317 -5.88 -4.85 2.98
N MET A 318 -4.78 -4.10 2.85
CA MET A 318 -3.43 -4.63 2.70
C MET A 318 -2.92 -5.39 3.94
N LEU A 319 -3.37 -5.00 5.14
CA LEU A 319 -2.89 -5.60 6.40
C LEU A 319 -3.83 -6.70 6.91
N ARG A 320 -5.12 -6.66 6.59
CA ARG A 320 -6.13 -7.60 7.12
C ARG A 320 -5.77 -9.06 6.86
N ASP A 321 -5.40 -9.39 5.63
CA ASP A 321 -5.16 -10.78 5.22
C ASP A 321 -3.89 -11.37 5.85
N LYS A 322 -2.99 -10.52 6.35
CA LYS A 322 -1.66 -10.89 6.85
C LYS A 322 -1.55 -10.94 8.37
N ILE A 323 -2.17 -9.97 9.04
CA ILE A 323 -2.00 -9.80 10.48
C ILE A 323 -3.31 -9.88 11.26
N GLY A 324 -4.45 -10.07 10.57
CA GLY A 324 -5.76 -10.27 11.21
C GLY A 324 -5.83 -11.51 12.11
N ASN A 325 -4.99 -12.51 11.84
CA ASN A 325 -4.87 -13.74 12.62
C ASN A 325 -3.89 -13.62 13.81
N LEU A 326 -3.16 -12.52 13.93
CA LEU A 326 -2.22 -12.33 15.03
C LEU A 326 -2.94 -11.96 16.33
N GLY A 327 -2.39 -12.44 17.45
CA GLY A 327 -2.83 -11.97 18.77
C GLY A 327 -2.60 -10.46 18.94
N GLY A 328 -3.51 -9.77 19.63
CA GLY A 328 -3.47 -8.29 19.74
C GLY A 328 -2.18 -7.69 20.31
N SER A 329 -1.37 -8.45 21.06
CA SER A 329 -0.06 -8.02 21.57
C SER A 329 1.02 -7.95 20.48
N GLN A 330 0.91 -8.75 19.42
CA GLN A 330 1.83 -8.80 18.30
C GLN A 330 1.54 -7.66 17.30
N LEU A 331 0.27 -7.25 17.19
CA LEU A 331 -0.21 -6.14 16.37
C LEU A 331 0.12 -4.75 16.91
N ALA A 332 0.34 -4.63 18.22
CA ALA A 332 0.56 -3.34 18.85
C ALA A 332 1.81 -2.62 18.32
N LEU A 333 2.91 -3.34 18.08
CA LEU A 333 4.15 -2.72 17.61
C LEU A 333 4.04 -2.19 16.17
N PRO A 334 3.55 -2.98 15.18
CA PRO A 334 3.25 -2.47 13.84
C PRO A 334 2.32 -1.27 13.83
N LEU A 335 1.18 -1.36 14.53
CA LEU A 335 0.16 -0.30 14.53
C LEU A 335 0.68 1.00 15.15
N ILE A 336 1.36 0.92 16.29
CA ILE A 336 1.90 2.11 16.95
C ILE A 336 3.04 2.69 16.12
N GLY A 337 3.98 1.86 15.65
CA GLY A 337 5.12 2.31 14.85
C GLY A 337 4.67 3.01 13.58
N PHE A 338 3.76 2.40 12.83
CA PHE A 338 3.19 2.99 11.62
C PHE A 338 2.54 4.36 11.88
N ASN A 339 1.64 4.45 12.87
CA ASN A 339 0.96 5.72 13.16
C ASN A 339 1.89 6.80 13.72
N VAL A 340 2.95 6.44 14.44
CA VAL A 340 4.01 7.38 14.82
C VAL A 340 4.72 7.92 13.58
N GLY A 341 5.02 7.06 12.60
CA GLY A 341 5.54 7.47 11.29
C GLY A 341 4.64 8.45 10.57
N VAL A 342 3.34 8.15 10.49
CA VAL A 342 2.33 9.01 9.86
C VAL A 342 2.30 10.39 10.54
N GLU A 343 2.21 10.44 11.87
CA GLU A 343 2.18 11.72 12.61
C GLU A 343 3.47 12.52 12.39
N LEU A 344 4.64 11.87 12.41
CA LEU A 344 5.92 12.53 12.13
C LEU A 344 5.93 13.17 10.74
N ALA A 345 5.43 12.46 9.73
CA ALA A 345 5.34 12.99 8.38
C ALA A 345 4.37 14.18 8.27
N GLN A 346 3.19 14.10 8.91
CA GLN A 346 2.25 15.23 8.96
C GLN A 346 2.87 16.47 9.61
N VAL A 347 3.61 16.28 10.72
CA VAL A 347 4.35 17.36 11.39
C VAL A 347 5.42 17.95 10.46
N THR A 348 6.15 17.11 9.72
CA THR A 348 7.14 17.56 8.73
C THR A 348 6.49 18.39 7.62
N VAL A 349 5.37 17.95 7.07
CA VAL A 349 4.60 18.70 6.06
C VAL A 349 4.19 20.07 6.59
N LEU A 350 3.63 20.11 7.81
CA LEU A 350 3.22 21.36 8.44
C LEU A 350 4.42 22.29 8.68
N ALA A 351 5.55 21.76 9.15
CA ALA A 351 6.77 22.53 9.35
C ALA A 351 7.27 23.16 8.05
N VAL A 352 7.30 22.38 6.95
CA VAL A 352 7.67 22.87 5.62
C VAL A 352 6.69 23.94 5.13
N ALA A 353 5.39 23.74 5.29
CA ALA A 353 4.37 24.73 4.92
C ALA A 353 4.56 26.05 5.69
N PHE A 354 4.84 25.98 6.99
CA PHE A 354 5.16 27.17 7.80
C PHE A 354 6.45 27.86 7.33
N LEU A 355 7.50 27.11 7.00
CA LEU A 355 8.77 27.67 6.50
C LEU A 355 8.61 28.37 5.15
N ILE A 356 7.86 27.78 4.21
CA ILE A 356 7.59 28.37 2.89
C ILE A 356 6.82 29.69 3.02
N LEU A 357 5.88 29.78 3.96
CA LEU A 357 5.05 30.97 4.12
C LEU A 357 5.63 32.02 5.08
N TRP A 358 6.63 31.65 5.89
CA TRP A 358 7.39 32.59 6.71
C TRP A 358 7.84 33.84 5.92
N PRO A 359 8.53 33.72 4.76
CA PRO A 359 9.00 34.89 4.01
C PRO A 359 7.87 35.75 3.41
N LEU A 360 6.67 35.20 3.21
CA LEU A 360 5.52 35.98 2.72
C LEU A 360 5.01 37.00 3.76
N ARG A 361 5.52 36.94 5.00
CA ARG A 361 5.32 37.88 6.13
C ARG A 361 3.87 38.13 6.57
N LYS A 362 2.86 37.78 5.78
CA LYS A 362 1.43 37.91 6.10
C LYS A 362 0.64 36.75 5.50
N TRP A 363 -0.05 36.02 6.35
CA TRP A 363 -1.16 35.17 5.92
C TRP A 363 -2.30 36.05 5.41
N THR A 364 -2.67 35.91 4.14
CA THR A 364 -3.75 36.70 3.52
C THR A 364 -4.96 35.82 3.22
N ARG A 365 -6.14 36.44 3.22
CA ARG A 365 -7.38 35.77 2.82
C ARG A 365 -7.27 35.20 1.40
N GLN A 366 -6.51 35.85 0.51
CA GLN A 366 -6.26 35.38 -0.86
C GLN A 366 -5.47 34.08 -0.89
N ILE A 367 -4.42 33.92 -0.08
CA ILE A 367 -3.65 32.67 0.00
C ILE A 367 -4.54 31.54 0.51
N GLN A 368 -5.29 31.80 1.59
CA GLN A 368 -6.27 30.84 2.11
C GLN A 368 -7.27 30.42 1.03
N LEU A 369 -7.92 31.38 0.37
CA LEU A 369 -8.96 31.09 -0.62
C LEU A 369 -8.38 30.37 -1.84
N GLY A 370 -7.27 30.87 -2.40
CA GLY A 370 -6.62 30.27 -3.57
C GLY A 370 -6.16 28.84 -3.29
N GLY A 371 -5.48 28.60 -2.17
CA GLY A 371 -5.08 27.26 -1.77
C GLY A 371 -6.28 26.34 -1.49
N SER A 372 -7.35 26.87 -0.90
CA SER A 372 -8.55 26.07 -0.60
C SER A 372 -9.34 25.71 -1.86
N VAL A 373 -9.39 26.61 -2.85
CA VAL A 373 -9.94 26.30 -4.18
C VAL A 373 -9.11 25.21 -4.85
N PHE A 374 -7.78 25.30 -4.78
CA PHE A 374 -6.90 24.25 -5.33
C PHE A 374 -7.16 22.89 -4.67
N VAL A 375 -7.17 22.81 -3.34
CA VAL A 375 -7.47 21.57 -2.60
C VAL A 375 -8.86 21.03 -2.95
N ALA A 376 -9.87 21.91 -3.03
CA ALA A 376 -11.23 21.50 -3.40
C ALA A 376 -11.29 20.91 -4.81
N LEU A 377 -10.68 21.57 -5.79
CA LEU A 377 -10.66 21.11 -7.18
C LEU A 377 -9.88 19.81 -7.35
N ALA A 378 -8.74 19.68 -6.68
CA ALA A 378 -7.95 18.44 -6.68
C ALA A 378 -8.76 17.27 -6.12
N GLY A 379 -9.39 17.44 -4.94
CA GLY A 379 -10.23 16.39 -4.36
C GLY A 379 -11.45 16.04 -5.24
N ILE A 380 -12.09 17.02 -5.87
CA ILE A 380 -13.21 16.77 -6.81
C ILE A 380 -12.71 15.99 -8.03
N PHE A 381 -11.59 16.40 -8.60
CA PHE A 381 -10.99 15.74 -9.75
C PHE A 381 -10.67 14.27 -9.44
N TRP A 382 -9.98 13.98 -8.33
CA TRP A 382 -9.66 12.61 -7.91
C TRP A 382 -10.89 11.79 -7.56
N MET A 383 -11.91 12.42 -6.97
CA MET A 383 -13.19 11.73 -6.72
C MET A 383 -13.82 11.25 -8.03
N PHE A 384 -13.84 12.09 -9.07
CA PHE A 384 -14.35 11.67 -10.38
C PHE A 384 -13.46 10.63 -11.05
N GLU A 385 -12.14 10.81 -10.99
CA GLU A 385 -11.18 9.82 -11.48
C GLU A 385 -11.46 8.44 -10.88
N ARG A 386 -11.57 8.33 -9.55
CA ARG A 386 -11.84 7.05 -8.84
C ARG A 386 -13.25 6.48 -9.05
N ILE A 387 -14.22 7.34 -9.39
CA ILE A 387 -15.57 6.90 -9.79
C ILE A 387 -15.55 6.24 -11.17
N PHE A 388 -14.65 6.64 -12.06
CA PHE A 388 -14.64 6.20 -13.46
C PHE A 388 -13.48 5.27 -13.85
N ALA A 389 -12.43 5.19 -13.02
CA ALA A 389 -11.48 4.08 -12.99
C ALA A 389 -12.21 2.80 -12.56
#